data_AF-A0AA44CBQ8-F1
#
_entry.id   AF-A0AA44CBQ8-F1
#
_cell.length_a   1.000
_cell.length_b   1.000
_cell.length_c   1.000
_cell.angle_alpha   90.00
_cell.angle_beta   90.00
_cell.angle_gamma   90.00
#
_symmetry.space_group_name_H-M   'P 1'
#
loop_
_entity.id
_entity.type
_entity.pdbx_description
1 polymer ?
#
loop_
_entity_poly.entity_id
_entity_poly.type
_entity_poly.pdbx_seq_one_letter_code
_entity_poly.pdbx_strand_id
1 'polypeptide(L)'
;MTRSETLFTHARLMDGTLCDIAVADGRITAISAVGTLSRVADSIDIAGALLVPAFVEGHIHLDTSLYGDRWIPHRPCTDGFDVHERVAFQAENMASAAPMDKRARDQLDLCIASGSLQMRSHVMVDGSVGLKSLETILAVREDYKDLIDIQLVAFPQSGILKSPGTPELLDAALGLGADLIGGLDPASFDRDVNGHLDVVFGLAEKHGVDIDIHLHDAGSMGAFTIEEICARTAALGMQGHVTVSHAYGLGDLAPDPARRLAAKIAKAGVAIMTNAPGNHVFPPVALLRGEGVTVFSGSDNIRDSWWPYGDGDMLRRAEIIGYRSGFYTDAELAAAFDVVTTAGAKALRLEGYGVEIGAKADFVTLDAAHIPLAVVSVPKGRRVFKAGRLVAQDGTVLR
;
A
#
# COMPACT_ATOMS: atom_id res chain seq x y z
N MET A 1 -15.61 29.92 -15.76
CA MET A 1 -16.12 28.85 -14.87
C MET A 1 -15.93 29.34 -13.45
N THR A 2 -17.00 29.45 -12.68
CA THR A 2 -16.93 29.76 -11.24
C THR A 2 -16.19 28.62 -10.55
N ARG A 3 -15.11 28.91 -9.83
CA ARG A 3 -14.42 27.91 -8.99
C ARG A 3 -15.43 27.27 -8.06
N SER A 4 -15.51 25.94 -8.06
CA SER A 4 -16.25 25.19 -7.06
C SER A 4 -15.48 25.34 -5.75
N GLU A 5 -16.05 26.09 -4.81
CA GLU A 5 -15.52 26.29 -3.47
C GLU A 5 -16.41 25.56 -2.49
N THR A 6 -15.83 24.65 -1.72
CA THR A 6 -16.52 23.88 -0.68
C THR A 6 -15.91 24.22 0.68
N LEU A 7 -16.77 24.52 1.65
CA LEU A 7 -16.35 24.81 3.02
C LEU A 7 -16.73 23.65 3.94
N PHE A 8 -15.73 23.00 4.52
CA PHE A 8 -15.90 21.97 5.54
C PHE A 8 -15.82 22.63 6.92
N THR A 9 -16.91 22.63 7.67
CA THR A 9 -16.98 23.30 8.98
C THR A 9 -16.79 22.33 10.14
N HIS A 10 -16.26 22.82 11.26
CA HIS A 10 -16.11 22.05 12.51
C HIS A 10 -15.33 20.73 12.35
N ALA A 11 -14.28 20.71 11.52
CA ALA A 11 -13.38 19.58 11.43
C ALA A 11 -12.41 19.56 12.61
N ARG A 12 -12.24 18.40 13.25
CA ARG A 12 -11.19 18.22 14.26
C ARG A 12 -9.92 17.73 13.58
N LEU A 13 -8.82 18.46 13.73
CA LEU A 13 -7.51 18.04 13.24
C LEU A 13 -6.84 17.05 14.21
N MET A 14 -5.76 16.42 13.74
CA MET A 14 -5.03 15.40 14.51
C MET A 14 -4.41 15.93 15.82
N ASP A 15 -4.19 17.24 15.94
CA ASP A 15 -3.73 17.90 17.17
C ASP A 15 -4.87 18.23 18.16
N GLY A 16 -6.12 17.91 17.79
CA GLY A 16 -7.32 18.17 18.57
C GLY A 16 -8.01 19.51 18.28
N THR A 17 -7.40 20.39 17.48
CA THR A 17 -7.93 21.71 17.12
C THR A 17 -9.20 21.58 16.28
N LEU A 18 -10.24 22.36 16.59
CA LEU A 18 -11.41 22.50 15.73
C LEU A 18 -11.21 23.65 14.74
N CYS A 19 -11.46 23.39 13.47
CA CYS A 19 -11.24 24.34 12.37
C CYS A 19 -12.31 24.24 11.28
N ASP A 20 -12.33 25.24 10.42
CA ASP A 20 -12.99 25.19 9.12
C ASP A 20 -11.92 25.07 8.01
N ILE A 21 -12.21 24.29 6.97
CA ILE A 21 -11.32 24.00 5.86
C ILE A 21 -12.00 24.43 4.55
N ALA A 22 -11.38 25.36 3.82
CA ALA A 22 -11.84 25.74 2.48
C ALA A 22 -11.12 24.91 1.42
N VAL A 23 -11.89 24.36 0.48
CA VAL A 23 -11.39 23.59 -0.67
C VAL A 23 -11.82 24.28 -1.95
N ALA A 24 -10.89 24.46 -2.88
CA ALA A 24 -11.19 24.93 -4.22
C ALA A 24 -10.35 24.15 -5.24
N ASP A 25 -10.94 23.82 -6.38
CA ASP A 25 -10.28 23.09 -7.46
C ASP A 25 -9.58 21.79 -6.97
N GLY A 26 -10.24 21.08 -6.04
CA GLY A 26 -9.74 19.82 -5.47
C GLY A 26 -8.60 19.95 -4.45
N ARG A 27 -8.26 21.18 -4.02
CA ARG A 27 -7.15 21.44 -3.09
C ARG A 27 -7.58 22.22 -1.87
N ILE A 28 -6.91 21.98 -0.75
CA ILE A 28 -7.08 22.75 0.48
C ILE A 28 -6.49 24.14 0.26
N THR A 29 -7.29 25.18 0.41
CA THR A 29 -6.86 26.58 0.19
C THR A 29 -6.73 27.37 1.48
N ALA A 30 -7.47 27.00 2.53
CA ALA A 30 -7.34 27.60 3.86
C ALA A 30 -7.73 26.59 4.94
N ILE A 31 -7.07 26.71 6.09
CA ILE A 31 -7.43 26.08 7.35
C ILE A 31 -7.49 27.21 8.38
N SER A 32 -8.62 27.39 9.06
CA SER A 32 -8.85 28.56 9.92
C SER A 32 -9.67 28.19 11.14
N ALA A 33 -9.59 29.01 12.19
CA ALA A 33 -10.45 28.85 13.37
C ALA A 33 -11.92 28.89 12.95
N VAL A 34 -12.75 28.08 13.62
CA VAL A 34 -14.18 27.96 13.35
C VAL A 34 -14.85 29.34 13.28
N GLY A 35 -15.64 29.57 12.23
CA GLY A 35 -16.40 30.80 12.02
C GLY A 35 -15.60 31.96 11.43
N THR A 36 -14.31 31.77 11.11
CA THR A 36 -13.48 32.81 10.46
C THR A 36 -13.77 32.92 8.96
N LEU A 37 -14.09 31.79 8.32
CA LEU A 37 -14.37 31.75 6.89
C LEU A 37 -15.84 32.07 6.63
N SER A 38 -16.10 32.86 5.58
CA SER A 38 -17.48 33.17 5.17
C SER A 38 -18.14 31.90 4.63
N ARG A 39 -19.38 31.64 5.04
CA ARG A 39 -20.14 30.50 4.50
C ARG A 39 -20.31 30.67 2.99
N VAL A 40 -20.01 29.61 2.26
CA VAL A 40 -20.27 29.47 0.82
C VAL A 40 -21.51 28.61 0.61
N ALA A 41 -22.04 28.57 -0.62
CA ALA A 41 -23.22 27.77 -0.95
C ALA A 41 -23.03 26.28 -0.63
N ASP A 42 -21.86 25.72 -0.95
CA ASP A 42 -21.51 24.33 -0.69
C ASP A 42 -20.76 24.20 0.64
N SER A 43 -21.50 24.20 1.75
CA SER A 43 -20.94 24.00 3.09
C SER A 43 -21.33 22.64 3.66
N ILE A 44 -20.33 21.88 4.13
CA ILE A 44 -20.48 20.54 4.69
C ILE A 44 -20.03 20.57 6.15
N ASP A 45 -20.91 20.20 7.07
CA ASP A 45 -20.55 20.10 8.49
C ASP A 45 -19.86 18.78 8.80
N ILE A 46 -18.62 18.85 9.29
CA ILE A 46 -17.87 17.69 9.77
C ILE A 46 -18.32 17.27 11.18
N ALA A 47 -19.09 18.11 11.87
CA ALA A 47 -19.73 17.81 13.16
C ALA A 47 -18.74 17.40 14.26
N GLY A 48 -17.53 17.97 14.26
CA GLY A 48 -16.50 17.71 15.26
C GLY A 48 -15.78 16.38 15.13
N ALA A 49 -16.06 15.60 14.08
CA ALA A 49 -15.36 14.36 13.76
C ALA A 49 -13.89 14.64 13.42
N LEU A 50 -13.03 13.66 13.73
CA LEU A 50 -11.62 13.70 13.41
C LEU A 50 -11.42 13.58 11.89
N LEU A 51 -10.82 14.60 11.28
CA LEU A 51 -10.48 14.63 9.86
C LEU A 51 -9.00 14.26 9.71
N VAL A 52 -8.75 13.19 8.98
CA VAL A 52 -7.41 12.66 8.71
C VAL A 52 -7.17 12.58 7.21
N PRO A 53 -5.91 12.62 6.73
CA PRO A 53 -5.66 12.36 5.32
C PRO A 53 -6.16 10.97 4.94
N ALA A 54 -6.55 10.79 3.68
CA ALA A 54 -7.02 9.50 3.20
C ALA A 54 -5.96 8.41 3.36
N PHE A 55 -6.38 7.17 3.58
CA PHE A 55 -5.45 6.09 3.82
C PHE A 55 -4.69 5.72 2.55
N VAL A 56 -3.47 5.21 2.77
CA VAL A 56 -2.60 4.70 1.72
C VAL A 56 -2.59 3.18 1.81
N GLU A 57 -3.14 2.52 0.80
CA GLU A 57 -3.06 1.07 0.58
C GLU A 57 -1.75 0.76 -0.16
N GLY A 58 -0.66 0.63 0.59
CA GLY A 58 0.68 0.64 0.03
C GLY A 58 1.09 -0.63 -0.72
N HIS A 59 0.32 -1.72 -0.61
CA HIS A 59 0.62 -2.98 -1.26
C HIS A 59 -0.62 -3.88 -1.28
N ILE A 60 -1.11 -4.21 -2.47
CA ILE A 60 -2.27 -5.07 -2.69
C ILE A 60 -2.20 -5.81 -4.03
N HIS A 61 -2.98 -6.87 -4.20
CA HIS A 61 -3.11 -7.59 -5.47
C HIS A 61 -4.56 -7.52 -5.99
N LEU A 62 -4.81 -6.69 -7.02
CA LEU A 62 -6.14 -6.50 -7.63
C LEU A 62 -6.48 -7.58 -8.67
N ASP A 63 -5.49 -8.19 -9.29
CA ASP A 63 -5.65 -9.19 -10.34
C ASP A 63 -6.04 -10.58 -9.77
N THR A 64 -5.57 -10.91 -8.56
CA THR A 64 -5.73 -12.24 -7.95
C THR A 64 -6.84 -12.34 -6.92
N SER A 65 -7.36 -11.23 -6.39
CA SER A 65 -8.37 -11.26 -5.33
C SER A 65 -9.66 -11.97 -5.75
N LEU A 66 -10.23 -12.79 -4.87
CA LEU A 66 -11.54 -13.42 -5.06
C LEU A 66 -12.66 -12.66 -4.33
N TYR A 67 -12.39 -11.44 -3.87
CA TYR A 67 -13.43 -10.61 -3.26
C TYR A 67 -14.55 -10.32 -4.28
N GLY A 68 -15.81 -10.40 -3.82
CA GLY A 68 -16.99 -10.25 -4.68
C GLY A 68 -17.34 -11.48 -5.54
N ASP A 69 -16.59 -12.58 -5.41
CA ASP A 69 -16.89 -13.88 -5.99
C ASP A 69 -17.36 -14.89 -4.93
N ARG A 70 -17.69 -16.12 -5.35
CA ARG A 70 -18.00 -17.25 -4.46
C ARG A 70 -16.83 -17.55 -3.54
N TRP A 71 -17.14 -18.02 -2.33
CA TRP A 71 -16.12 -18.48 -1.39
C TRP A 71 -15.36 -19.70 -1.96
N ILE A 72 -14.05 -19.58 -2.06
CA ILE A 72 -13.14 -20.68 -2.40
C ILE A 72 -12.36 -21.06 -1.13
N PRO A 73 -12.46 -22.32 -0.66
CA PRO A 73 -11.72 -22.75 0.52
C PRO A 73 -10.21 -22.63 0.34
N HIS A 74 -9.53 -22.09 1.35
CA HIS A 74 -8.08 -22.01 1.37
C HIS A 74 -7.46 -23.41 1.54
N ARG A 75 -6.55 -23.78 0.63
CA ARG A 75 -5.81 -25.06 0.67
C ARG A 75 -4.48 -24.87 1.41
N PRO A 76 -4.15 -25.67 2.45
CA PRO A 76 -2.82 -25.64 3.06
C PRO A 76 -1.75 -26.20 2.10
N CYS A 77 -0.52 -25.73 2.23
CA CYS A 77 0.63 -26.31 1.54
C CYS A 77 0.99 -27.65 2.20
N THR A 78 1.76 -28.47 1.50
CA THR A 78 2.05 -29.84 1.91
C THR A 78 2.98 -29.90 3.13
N ASP A 79 4.00 -29.03 3.18
CA ASP A 79 5.00 -29.01 4.26
C ASP A 79 5.41 -27.57 4.66
N GLY A 80 4.50 -26.86 5.32
CA GLY A 80 4.71 -25.46 5.70
C GLY A 80 4.50 -24.48 4.55
N PHE A 81 4.79 -23.18 4.75
CA PHE A 81 4.60 -22.18 3.70
C PHE A 81 5.59 -22.41 2.54
N ASP A 82 5.07 -22.55 1.33
CA ASP A 82 5.85 -22.74 0.11
C ASP A 82 5.28 -21.88 -1.03
N VAL A 83 6.12 -21.03 -1.61
CA VAL A 83 5.73 -20.07 -2.65
C VAL A 83 5.34 -20.80 -3.94
N HIS A 84 6.01 -21.91 -4.30
CA HIS A 84 5.71 -22.64 -5.54
C HIS A 84 4.32 -23.30 -5.50
N GLU A 85 3.96 -23.95 -4.38
CA GLU A 85 2.62 -24.51 -4.16
C GLU A 85 1.56 -23.40 -4.22
N ARG A 86 1.80 -22.24 -3.61
CA ARG A 86 0.85 -21.11 -3.63
C ARG A 86 0.59 -20.59 -5.05
N VAL A 87 1.64 -20.43 -5.86
CA VAL A 87 1.51 -20.05 -7.27
C VAL A 87 0.66 -21.07 -8.04
N ALA A 88 0.88 -22.37 -7.84
CA ALA A 88 0.07 -23.41 -8.48
C ALA A 88 -1.41 -23.35 -8.05
N PHE A 89 -1.65 -23.11 -6.75
CA PHE A 89 -3.01 -23.00 -6.20
C PHE A 89 -3.74 -21.77 -6.73
N GLN A 90 -3.03 -20.66 -6.91
CA GLN A 90 -3.55 -19.48 -7.57
C GLN A 90 -3.97 -19.77 -9.01
N ALA A 91 -3.11 -20.40 -9.81
CA ALA A 91 -3.43 -20.72 -11.21
C ALA A 91 -4.71 -21.56 -11.34
N GLU A 92 -4.88 -22.58 -10.49
CA GLU A 92 -6.10 -23.41 -10.44
C GLU A 92 -7.35 -22.60 -10.08
N ASN A 93 -7.28 -21.77 -9.04
CA ASN A 93 -8.42 -20.98 -8.60
C ASN A 93 -8.82 -19.93 -9.64
N MET A 94 -7.84 -19.25 -10.24
CA MET A 94 -8.03 -18.22 -11.26
C MET A 94 -8.68 -18.75 -12.53
N ALA A 95 -8.45 -20.02 -12.89
CA ALA A 95 -9.11 -20.66 -14.03
C ALA A 95 -10.63 -20.83 -13.83
N SER A 96 -11.12 -20.79 -12.59
CA SER A 96 -12.53 -20.96 -12.23
C SER A 96 -13.19 -19.73 -11.62
N ALA A 97 -12.43 -18.64 -11.45
CA ALA A 97 -12.88 -17.41 -10.84
C ALA A 97 -13.76 -16.58 -11.79
N ALA A 98 -14.54 -15.68 -11.22
CA ALA A 98 -15.21 -14.62 -11.96
C ALA A 98 -14.20 -13.77 -12.76
N PRO A 99 -14.65 -13.00 -13.78
CA PRO A 99 -13.80 -12.09 -14.52
C PRO A 99 -12.96 -11.17 -13.62
N MET A 100 -11.70 -10.97 -14.00
CA MET A 100 -10.71 -10.22 -13.21
C MET A 100 -11.12 -8.76 -12.99
N ASP A 101 -11.62 -8.11 -14.03
CA ASP A 101 -12.11 -6.74 -13.96
C ASP A 101 -13.23 -6.59 -12.94
N LYS A 102 -14.18 -7.53 -12.89
CA LYS A 102 -15.25 -7.51 -11.89
C LYS A 102 -14.69 -7.59 -10.47
N ARG A 103 -13.82 -8.58 -10.19
CA ARG A 103 -13.26 -8.79 -8.85
C ARG A 103 -12.37 -7.62 -8.41
N ALA A 104 -11.56 -7.08 -9.31
CA ALA A 104 -10.75 -5.89 -9.06
C ALA A 104 -11.62 -4.69 -8.66
N ARG A 105 -12.75 -4.46 -9.34
CA ARG A 105 -13.71 -3.40 -9.00
C ARG A 105 -14.38 -3.61 -7.65
N ASP A 106 -14.78 -4.85 -7.35
CA ASP A 106 -15.39 -5.19 -6.05
C ASP A 106 -14.40 -4.93 -4.89
N GLN A 107 -13.11 -5.27 -5.09
CA GLN A 107 -12.06 -5.01 -4.10
C GLN A 107 -11.71 -3.51 -4.00
N LEU A 108 -11.70 -2.77 -5.10
CA LEU A 108 -11.52 -1.32 -5.09
C LEU A 108 -12.64 -0.63 -4.33
N ASP A 109 -13.90 -1.01 -4.58
CA ASP A 109 -15.06 -0.48 -3.88
C ASP A 109 -14.95 -0.73 -2.37
N LEU A 110 -14.49 -1.91 -1.96
CA LEU A 110 -14.22 -2.25 -0.55
C LEU A 110 -13.17 -1.31 0.09
N CYS A 111 -12.06 -1.06 -0.61
CA CYS A 111 -10.97 -0.23 -0.10
C CYS A 111 -11.37 1.26 -0.03
N ILE A 112 -12.03 1.77 -1.07
CA ILE A 112 -12.49 3.17 -1.14
C ILE A 112 -13.55 3.43 -0.07
N ALA A 113 -14.51 2.51 0.10
CA ALA A 113 -15.51 2.57 1.16
C ALA A 113 -14.89 2.62 2.56
N SER A 114 -13.69 2.06 2.72
CA SER A 114 -12.92 2.09 3.97
C SER A 114 -11.99 3.30 4.09
N GLY A 115 -11.87 4.15 3.06
CA GLY A 115 -11.12 5.40 3.10
C GLY A 115 -9.75 5.38 2.43
N SER A 116 -9.39 4.32 1.72
CA SER A 116 -8.18 4.28 0.90
C SER A 116 -8.40 5.05 -0.41
N LEU A 117 -7.62 6.11 -0.64
CA LEU A 117 -7.68 6.92 -1.89
C LEU A 117 -6.35 6.96 -2.64
N GLN A 118 -5.35 6.24 -2.13
CA GLN A 118 -4.03 6.07 -2.71
C GLN A 118 -3.67 4.59 -2.60
N MET A 119 -3.22 3.97 -3.69
CA MET A 119 -2.98 2.53 -3.75
C MET A 119 -1.75 2.19 -4.58
N ARG A 120 -1.01 1.16 -4.18
CA ARG A 120 -0.04 0.48 -5.03
C ARG A 120 -0.42 -0.99 -5.16
N SER A 121 -0.74 -1.42 -6.38
CA SER A 121 -1.08 -2.80 -6.67
C SER A 121 0.00 -3.51 -7.49
N HIS A 122 0.33 -4.73 -7.10
CA HIS A 122 1.22 -5.61 -7.83
C HIS A 122 0.41 -6.49 -8.77
N VAL A 123 0.73 -6.44 -10.06
CA VAL A 123 -0.02 -7.11 -11.12
C VAL A 123 0.89 -8.10 -11.83
N MET A 124 0.44 -9.36 -11.94
CA MET A 124 1.23 -10.44 -12.51
C MET A 124 1.64 -10.13 -13.96
N VAL A 125 2.95 -10.23 -14.24
CA VAL A 125 3.56 -10.17 -15.56
C VAL A 125 4.63 -11.25 -15.64
N ASP A 126 4.31 -12.37 -16.29
CA ASP A 126 5.22 -13.50 -16.50
C ASP A 126 4.77 -14.37 -17.68
N GLY A 127 5.57 -15.39 -18.01
CA GLY A 127 5.28 -16.30 -19.13
C GLY A 127 3.94 -17.04 -19.06
N SER A 128 3.26 -17.09 -17.91
CA SER A 128 1.96 -17.78 -17.77
C SER A 128 0.77 -16.89 -18.15
N VAL A 129 0.86 -15.58 -17.89
CA VAL A 129 -0.22 -14.61 -18.14
C VAL A 129 0.09 -13.59 -19.23
N GLY A 130 1.36 -13.49 -19.65
CA GLY A 130 1.83 -12.45 -20.54
C GLY A 130 1.57 -11.05 -19.96
N LEU A 131 0.93 -10.19 -20.75
CA LEU A 131 0.53 -8.82 -20.34
C LEU A 131 -0.96 -8.70 -19.96
N LYS A 132 -1.73 -9.80 -20.07
CA LYS A 132 -3.20 -9.75 -19.98
C LYS A 132 -3.72 -9.18 -18.66
N SER A 133 -3.08 -9.57 -17.54
CA SER A 133 -3.47 -9.05 -16.21
C SER A 133 -3.26 -7.55 -16.15
N LEU A 134 -2.10 -7.06 -16.61
CA LEU A 134 -1.77 -5.64 -16.63
C LEU A 134 -2.72 -4.85 -17.53
N GLU A 135 -2.99 -5.30 -18.75
CA GLU A 135 -3.96 -4.66 -19.67
C GLU A 135 -5.34 -4.50 -19.03
N THR A 136 -5.79 -5.53 -18.31
CA THR A 136 -7.08 -5.52 -17.62
C THR A 136 -7.10 -4.51 -16.47
N ILE A 137 -6.07 -4.53 -15.60
CA ILE A 137 -6.01 -3.63 -14.45
C ILE A 137 -5.75 -2.18 -14.87
N LEU A 138 -5.03 -1.93 -15.97
CA LEU A 138 -4.90 -0.60 -16.56
C LEU A 138 -6.25 0.00 -16.95
N ALA A 139 -7.13 -0.79 -17.58
CA ALA A 139 -8.47 -0.34 -17.93
C ALA A 139 -9.32 -0.07 -16.67
N VAL A 140 -9.24 -0.93 -15.66
CA VAL A 140 -9.92 -0.72 -14.37
C VAL A 140 -9.42 0.55 -13.68
N ARG A 141 -8.10 0.79 -13.67
CA ARG A 141 -7.49 2.00 -13.11
C ARG A 141 -8.05 3.26 -13.76
N GLU A 142 -8.17 3.29 -15.09
CA GLU A 142 -8.70 4.44 -15.83
C GLU A 142 -10.16 4.74 -15.43
N ASP A 143 -10.99 3.72 -15.25
CA ASP A 143 -12.38 3.89 -14.81
C ASP A 143 -12.52 4.40 -13.38
N TYR A 144 -11.48 4.23 -12.55
CA TYR A 144 -11.47 4.57 -11.12
C TYR A 144 -10.69 5.85 -10.79
N LYS A 145 -10.11 6.53 -11.78
CA LYS A 145 -9.23 7.70 -11.59
C LYS A 145 -9.84 8.87 -10.80
N ASP A 146 -11.16 9.00 -10.84
CA ASP A 146 -11.89 10.04 -10.11
C ASP A 146 -12.20 9.65 -8.65
N LEU A 147 -11.92 8.39 -8.28
CA LEU A 147 -12.19 7.82 -6.96
C LEU A 147 -10.91 7.46 -6.21
N ILE A 148 -9.86 6.99 -6.88
CA ILE A 148 -8.61 6.52 -6.24
C ILE A 148 -7.42 6.66 -7.20
N ASP A 149 -6.26 7.05 -6.67
CA ASP A 149 -5.01 7.08 -7.43
C ASP A 149 -4.30 5.72 -7.25
N ILE A 150 -3.91 5.04 -8.35
CA ILE A 150 -3.35 3.68 -8.32
C ILE A 150 -1.99 3.62 -9.06
N GLN A 151 -0.93 3.24 -8.34
CA GLN A 151 0.35 2.79 -8.90
C GLN A 151 0.29 1.29 -9.20
N LEU A 152 0.80 0.88 -10.36
CA LEU A 152 0.86 -0.53 -10.78
C LEU A 152 2.31 -1.01 -10.88
N VAL A 153 2.63 -2.07 -10.15
CA VAL A 153 3.93 -2.75 -10.20
C VAL A 153 3.81 -3.93 -11.17
N ALA A 154 4.66 -3.99 -12.19
CA ALA A 154 4.82 -5.16 -13.03
C ALA A 154 5.53 -6.27 -12.24
N PHE A 155 4.78 -7.29 -11.82
CA PHE A 155 5.22 -8.26 -10.81
C PHE A 155 5.46 -9.67 -11.40
N PRO A 156 6.70 -10.19 -11.38
CA PRO A 156 7.04 -11.50 -11.93
C PRO A 156 6.77 -12.63 -10.93
N GLN A 157 5.49 -12.92 -10.68
CA GLN A 157 5.04 -13.91 -9.68
C GLN A 157 5.59 -15.34 -9.91
N SER A 158 5.91 -15.71 -11.15
CA SER A 158 6.51 -17.00 -11.50
C SER A 158 8.05 -16.97 -11.59
N GLY A 159 8.69 -15.94 -11.03
CA GLY A 159 10.14 -15.71 -11.10
C GLY A 159 10.58 -15.06 -12.42
N ILE A 160 11.69 -14.34 -12.37
CA ILE A 160 12.24 -13.66 -13.55
C ILE A 160 13.06 -14.64 -14.39
N LEU A 161 13.88 -15.46 -13.73
CA LEU A 161 14.79 -16.38 -14.39
C LEU A 161 14.19 -17.78 -14.55
N LYS A 162 13.24 -18.17 -13.68
CA LYS A 162 12.55 -19.46 -13.75
C LYS A 162 11.46 -19.52 -14.82
N SER A 163 10.87 -18.39 -15.19
CA SER A 163 9.83 -18.30 -16.20
C SER A 163 10.39 -17.67 -17.49
N PRO A 164 10.60 -18.46 -18.57
CA PRO A 164 11.20 -17.96 -19.79
C PRO A 164 10.39 -16.82 -20.43
N GLY A 165 11.08 -15.78 -20.90
CA GLY A 165 10.45 -14.61 -21.53
C GLY A 165 9.99 -13.53 -20.55
N THR A 166 10.07 -13.76 -19.24
CA THR A 166 9.67 -12.77 -18.23
C THR A 166 10.46 -11.45 -18.31
N PRO A 167 11.79 -11.42 -18.54
CA PRO A 167 12.52 -10.16 -18.70
C PRO A 167 11.96 -9.27 -19.82
N GLU A 168 11.64 -9.86 -20.98
CA GLU A 168 11.05 -9.15 -22.12
C GLU A 168 9.61 -8.70 -21.83
N LEU A 169 8.84 -9.48 -21.08
CA LEU A 169 7.50 -9.12 -20.66
C LEU A 169 7.50 -7.97 -19.65
N LEU A 170 8.42 -7.96 -18.69
CA LEU A 170 8.59 -6.85 -17.74
C LEU A 170 8.97 -5.56 -18.47
N ASP A 171 9.90 -5.64 -19.43
CA ASP A 171 10.25 -4.49 -20.29
C ASP A 171 9.04 -3.95 -21.07
N ALA A 172 8.24 -4.86 -21.67
CA ALA A 172 7.02 -4.50 -22.38
C ALA A 172 5.94 -3.92 -21.45
N ALA A 173 5.78 -4.45 -20.24
CA ALA A 173 4.84 -3.97 -19.25
C ALA A 173 5.12 -2.54 -18.81
N LEU A 174 6.40 -2.19 -18.60
CA LEU A 174 6.81 -0.81 -18.32
C LEU A 174 6.48 0.11 -19.50
N GLY A 175 6.77 -0.32 -20.74
CA GLY A 175 6.39 0.42 -21.94
C GLY A 175 4.88 0.58 -22.14
N LEU A 176 4.07 -0.30 -21.55
CA LEU A 176 2.60 -0.26 -21.62
C LEU A 176 1.97 0.68 -20.58
N GLY A 177 2.70 1.01 -19.51
CA GLY A 177 2.24 1.96 -18.48
C GLY A 177 2.15 1.38 -17.06
N ALA A 178 2.87 0.30 -16.76
CA ALA A 178 3.22 -0.01 -15.37
C ALA A 178 4.13 1.09 -14.80
N ASP A 179 3.87 1.52 -13.58
CA ASP A 179 4.57 2.65 -12.95
C ASP A 179 5.85 2.22 -12.22
N LEU A 180 5.92 0.93 -11.86
CA LEU A 180 7.02 0.31 -11.12
C LEU A 180 7.33 -1.08 -11.68
N ILE A 181 8.55 -1.55 -11.38
CA ILE A 181 8.96 -2.94 -11.59
C ILE A 181 9.11 -3.67 -10.26
N GLY A 182 8.68 -4.93 -10.22
CA GLY A 182 8.83 -5.79 -9.06
C GLY A 182 9.82 -6.94 -9.26
N GLY A 183 9.99 -7.70 -8.18
CA GLY A 183 10.79 -8.92 -8.12
C GLY A 183 10.19 -9.90 -7.12
N LEU A 184 10.65 -11.15 -7.13
CA LEU A 184 10.19 -12.21 -6.22
C LEU A 184 11.36 -13.08 -5.79
N ASP A 185 11.65 -13.10 -4.49
CA ASP A 185 12.59 -14.02 -3.82
C ASP A 185 13.82 -14.39 -4.65
N PRO A 186 14.75 -13.43 -4.88
CA PRO A 186 15.94 -13.64 -5.70
C PRO A 186 16.78 -14.87 -5.30
N ALA A 187 16.80 -15.22 -4.01
CA ALA A 187 17.61 -16.31 -3.48
C ALA A 187 16.87 -17.66 -3.49
N SER A 188 15.69 -17.78 -2.88
CA SER A 188 15.01 -19.09 -2.80
C SER A 188 14.30 -19.50 -4.08
N PHE A 189 13.71 -18.54 -4.82
CA PHE A 189 12.90 -18.84 -5.99
C PHE A 189 13.75 -18.92 -7.26
N ASP A 190 14.37 -17.80 -7.64
CA ASP A 190 15.20 -17.76 -8.86
C ASP A 190 16.56 -18.46 -8.69
N ARG A 191 17.06 -18.53 -7.44
CA ARG A 191 18.35 -19.14 -7.08
C ARG A 191 19.55 -18.46 -7.75
N ASP A 192 19.40 -17.19 -8.09
CA ASP A 192 20.44 -16.31 -8.61
C ASP A 192 20.10 -14.86 -8.27
N VAL A 193 20.61 -14.42 -7.11
CA VAL A 193 20.35 -13.08 -6.57
C VAL A 193 20.86 -11.99 -7.53
N ASN A 194 22.03 -12.20 -8.14
CA ASN A 194 22.61 -11.20 -9.03
C ASN A 194 21.83 -11.11 -10.33
N GLY A 195 21.61 -12.25 -11.01
CA GLY A 195 20.86 -12.27 -12.26
C GLY A 195 19.45 -11.68 -12.12
N HIS A 196 18.76 -11.98 -11.02
CA HIS A 196 17.43 -11.41 -10.73
C HIS A 196 17.49 -9.90 -10.54
N LEU A 197 18.36 -9.42 -9.64
CA LEU A 197 18.44 -8.00 -9.32
C LEU A 197 19.00 -7.18 -10.49
N ASP A 198 19.88 -7.73 -11.32
CA ASP A 198 20.42 -7.05 -12.49
C ASP A 198 19.31 -6.79 -13.54
N VAL A 199 18.34 -7.69 -13.69
CA VAL A 199 17.14 -7.45 -14.53
C VAL A 199 16.26 -6.36 -13.92
N VAL A 200 15.91 -6.47 -12.63
CA VAL A 200 15.01 -5.52 -11.96
C VAL A 200 15.59 -4.11 -11.99
N PHE A 201 16.83 -3.93 -11.52
CA PHE A 201 17.48 -2.61 -11.48
C PHE A 201 17.81 -2.10 -12.88
N GLY A 202 18.22 -2.96 -13.82
CA GLY A 202 18.51 -2.56 -15.19
C GLY A 202 17.28 -2.03 -15.94
N LEU A 203 16.12 -2.68 -15.77
CA LEU A 203 14.86 -2.19 -16.34
C LEU A 203 14.34 -0.95 -15.62
N ALA A 204 14.49 -0.87 -14.30
CA ALA A 204 14.13 0.33 -13.56
C ALA A 204 14.91 1.56 -14.04
N GLU A 205 16.24 1.43 -14.21
CA GLU A 205 17.10 2.50 -14.74
C GLU A 205 16.72 2.86 -16.19
N LYS A 206 16.52 1.85 -17.04
CA LYS A 206 16.13 2.04 -18.44
C LYS A 206 14.86 2.86 -18.60
N HIS A 207 13.85 2.61 -17.78
CA HIS A 207 12.54 3.27 -17.86
C HIS A 207 12.37 4.46 -16.92
N GLY A 208 13.30 4.66 -15.98
CA GLY A 208 13.21 5.74 -14.97
C GLY A 208 12.07 5.53 -13.98
N VAL A 209 11.82 4.28 -13.58
CA VAL A 209 10.72 3.89 -12.68
C VAL A 209 11.24 3.42 -11.31
N ASP A 210 10.34 3.40 -10.33
CA ASP A 210 10.64 2.89 -8.98
C ASP A 210 10.58 1.35 -8.93
N ILE A 211 11.09 0.79 -7.84
CA ILE A 211 11.19 -0.67 -7.60
C ILE A 211 10.39 -1.07 -6.35
N ASP A 212 9.68 -2.19 -6.42
CA ASP A 212 9.02 -2.81 -5.25
C ASP A 212 9.15 -4.34 -5.30
N ILE A 213 10.07 -4.92 -4.52
CA ILE A 213 10.42 -6.35 -4.56
C ILE A 213 9.74 -7.11 -3.44
N HIS A 214 9.04 -8.20 -3.77
CA HIS A 214 8.56 -9.19 -2.80
C HIS A 214 9.73 -10.01 -2.26
N LEU A 215 9.94 -9.97 -0.95
CA LEU A 215 10.97 -10.75 -0.28
C LEU A 215 10.42 -11.48 0.95
N HIS A 216 10.10 -12.75 0.75
CA HIS A 216 9.63 -13.69 1.77
C HIS A 216 10.78 -14.49 2.39
N ASP A 217 11.95 -14.51 1.75
CA ASP A 217 13.15 -15.19 2.25
C ASP A 217 13.40 -14.88 3.74
N ALA A 218 13.45 -15.93 4.55
CA ALA A 218 13.59 -15.86 5.99
C ALA A 218 15.05 -15.73 6.45
N GLY A 219 15.24 -15.35 7.71
CA GLY A 219 16.52 -15.35 8.41
C GLY A 219 17.67 -14.66 7.67
N SER A 220 18.86 -15.28 7.73
CA SER A 220 20.08 -14.74 7.14
C SER A 220 20.06 -14.65 5.61
N MET A 221 19.24 -15.47 4.94
CA MET A 221 19.08 -15.42 3.50
C MET A 221 18.32 -14.15 3.09
N GLY A 222 17.19 -13.85 3.72
CA GLY A 222 16.48 -12.58 3.51
C GLY A 222 17.34 -11.38 3.86
N ALA A 223 18.06 -11.44 4.98
CA ALA A 223 18.98 -10.38 5.39
C ALA A 223 20.08 -10.12 4.34
N PHE A 224 20.68 -11.17 3.78
CA PHE A 224 21.67 -11.06 2.71
C PHE A 224 21.09 -10.39 1.45
N THR A 225 19.90 -10.84 1.01
CA THR A 225 19.24 -10.26 -0.16
C THR A 225 18.91 -8.77 0.04
N ILE A 226 18.49 -8.36 1.24
CA ILE A 226 18.27 -6.94 1.58
C ILE A 226 19.57 -6.14 1.49
N GLU A 227 20.70 -6.69 1.96
CA GLU A 227 22.00 -6.02 1.85
C GLU A 227 22.41 -5.82 0.38
N GLU A 228 22.17 -6.81 -0.48
CA GLU A 228 22.42 -6.72 -1.92
C GLU A 228 21.52 -5.66 -2.61
N ILE A 229 20.25 -5.59 -2.23
CA ILE A 229 19.32 -4.55 -2.70
C ILE A 229 19.80 -3.16 -2.26
N CYS A 230 20.20 -3.00 -1.00
CA CYS A 230 20.73 -1.74 -0.49
C CYS A 230 22.01 -1.31 -1.21
N ALA A 231 22.92 -2.26 -1.50
CA ALA A 231 24.16 -2.00 -2.21
C ALA A 231 23.90 -1.50 -3.64
N ARG A 232 23.00 -2.16 -4.39
CA ARG A 232 22.60 -1.72 -5.73
C ARG A 232 21.89 -0.38 -5.73
N THR A 233 20.97 -0.17 -4.78
CA THR A 233 20.29 1.12 -4.58
C THR A 233 21.31 2.25 -4.41
N ALA A 234 22.34 2.03 -3.59
CA ALA A 234 23.38 3.02 -3.37
C ALA A 234 24.28 3.23 -4.60
N ALA A 235 24.65 2.15 -5.29
CA ALA A 235 25.51 2.19 -6.47
C ALA A 235 24.87 2.93 -7.65
N LEU A 236 23.55 2.81 -7.81
CA LEU A 236 22.79 3.41 -8.91
C LEU A 236 22.15 4.76 -8.54
N GLY A 237 22.36 5.26 -7.32
CA GLY A 237 21.79 6.54 -6.90
C GLY A 237 20.26 6.53 -6.75
N MET A 238 19.68 5.36 -6.44
CA MET A 238 18.22 5.14 -6.38
C MET A 238 17.65 5.32 -4.96
N GLN A 239 18.30 6.10 -4.09
CA GLN A 239 17.82 6.32 -2.73
C GLN A 239 16.40 6.90 -2.74
N GLY A 240 15.46 6.27 -2.04
CA GLY A 240 14.06 6.69 -2.00
C GLY A 240 13.22 6.24 -3.21
N HIS A 241 13.74 5.36 -4.06
CA HIS A 241 13.05 4.77 -5.22
C HIS A 241 12.85 3.25 -5.10
N VAL A 242 13.23 2.65 -3.97
CA VAL A 242 13.24 1.20 -3.79
C VAL A 242 12.48 0.80 -2.53
N THR A 243 11.53 -0.11 -2.70
CA THR A 243 10.79 -0.78 -1.63
C THR A 243 11.17 -2.26 -1.59
N VAL A 244 11.27 -2.81 -0.37
CA VAL A 244 11.24 -4.25 -0.13
C VAL A 244 9.95 -4.57 0.63
N SER A 245 9.10 -5.38 0.00
CA SER A 245 7.85 -5.85 0.55
C SER A 245 8.01 -7.14 1.33
N HIS A 246 7.24 -7.27 2.42
CA HIS A 246 7.29 -8.33 3.43
C HIS A 246 8.55 -8.33 4.30
N ALA A 247 9.73 -8.46 3.68
CA ALA A 247 11.04 -8.48 4.33
C ALA A 247 11.09 -9.37 5.59
N TYR A 248 10.47 -10.56 5.56
CA TYR A 248 10.25 -11.41 6.74
C TYR A 248 11.54 -11.74 7.48
N GLY A 249 12.64 -11.94 6.75
CA GLY A 249 13.95 -12.20 7.35
C GLY A 249 14.41 -11.15 8.36
N LEU A 250 13.94 -9.89 8.29
CA LEU A 250 14.23 -8.88 9.32
C LEU A 250 13.64 -9.23 10.69
N GLY A 251 12.48 -9.88 10.71
CA GLY A 251 11.80 -10.32 11.94
C GLY A 251 12.47 -11.51 12.62
N ASP A 252 13.25 -12.29 11.88
CA ASP A 252 13.99 -13.46 12.38
C ASP A 252 15.33 -13.08 13.05
N LEU A 253 15.83 -11.87 12.79
CA LEU A 253 17.12 -11.44 13.30
C LEU A 253 17.04 -11.08 14.79
N ALA A 254 18.10 -11.44 15.52
CA ALA A 254 18.30 -10.89 16.86
C ALA A 254 18.40 -9.35 16.79
N PRO A 255 18.08 -8.62 17.89
CA PRO A 255 17.95 -7.16 17.87
C PRO A 255 19.18 -6.41 17.35
N ASP A 256 20.40 -6.84 17.69
CA ASP A 256 21.62 -6.12 17.28
C ASP A 256 21.94 -6.27 15.78
N PRO A 257 21.92 -7.48 15.18
CA PRO A 257 21.94 -7.63 13.72
C PRO A 257 20.83 -6.86 13.01
N ALA A 258 19.59 -6.93 13.52
CA ALA A 258 18.45 -6.20 12.94
C ALA A 258 18.70 -4.69 12.91
N ARG A 259 19.23 -4.12 14.01
CA ARG A 259 19.57 -2.69 14.10
C ARG A 259 20.65 -2.28 13.10
N ARG A 260 21.71 -3.08 12.97
CA ARG A 260 22.77 -2.81 11.98
C ARG A 260 22.25 -2.84 10.55
N LEU A 261 21.39 -3.79 10.22
CA LEU A 261 20.78 -3.87 8.90
C LEU A 261 19.79 -2.72 8.68
N ALA A 262 19.00 -2.35 9.67
CA ALA A 262 18.10 -1.20 9.64
C ALA A 262 18.85 0.11 9.32
N ALA A 263 20.01 0.35 9.95
CA ALA A 263 20.84 1.50 9.64
C ALA A 263 21.35 1.51 8.19
N LYS A 264 21.68 0.33 7.62
CA LYS A 264 22.04 0.22 6.18
C LYS A 264 20.84 0.53 5.28
N ILE A 265 19.66 -0.02 5.58
CA ILE A 265 18.40 0.23 4.86
C ILE A 265 18.08 1.73 4.86
N ALA A 266 18.13 2.37 6.03
CA ALA A 266 17.88 3.79 6.19
C ALA A 266 18.88 4.64 5.39
N LYS A 267 20.17 4.30 5.43
CA LYS A 267 21.21 4.98 4.64
C LYS A 267 21.00 4.81 3.13
N ALA A 268 20.53 3.65 2.69
CA ALA A 268 20.20 3.39 1.30
C ALA A 268 18.88 4.03 0.85
N GLY A 269 18.08 4.57 1.79
CA GLY A 269 16.76 5.13 1.47
C GLY A 269 15.76 4.08 0.98
N VAL A 270 15.94 2.81 1.37
CA VAL A 270 15.01 1.72 1.02
C VAL A 270 13.83 1.73 1.99
N ALA A 271 12.61 1.65 1.47
CA ALA A 271 11.40 1.52 2.27
C ALA A 271 11.08 0.03 2.55
N ILE A 272 10.47 -0.25 3.70
CA ILE A 272 10.05 -1.59 4.09
C ILE A 272 8.52 -1.62 4.23
N MET A 273 7.86 -2.49 3.47
CA MET A 273 6.43 -2.77 3.64
C MET A 273 6.25 -3.96 4.58
N THR A 274 5.25 -3.89 5.46
CA THR A 274 4.75 -5.05 6.20
C THR A 274 3.22 -5.06 6.28
N ASN A 275 2.62 -6.23 6.12
CA ASN A 275 1.21 -6.49 6.43
C ASN A 275 1.02 -7.15 7.81
N ALA A 276 2.09 -7.47 8.53
CA ALA A 276 2.07 -8.23 9.77
C ALA A 276 1.15 -9.49 9.69
N PRO A 277 1.53 -10.52 8.88
CA PRO A 277 0.65 -11.64 8.57
C PRO A 277 0.56 -12.67 9.70
N GLY A 278 -0.67 -12.91 10.18
CA GLY A 278 -1.04 -14.05 11.03
C GLY A 278 -0.07 -14.32 12.19
N ASN A 279 0.48 -15.53 12.21
CA ASN A 279 1.47 -15.97 13.20
C ASN A 279 2.93 -15.85 12.71
N HIS A 280 3.17 -15.33 11.51
CA HIS A 280 4.52 -15.24 10.94
C HIS A 280 5.29 -14.08 11.57
N VAL A 281 6.61 -14.27 11.70
CA VAL A 281 7.51 -13.15 11.99
C VAL A 281 7.37 -12.07 10.91
N PHE A 282 7.57 -10.82 11.30
CA PHE A 282 7.47 -9.68 10.39
C PHE A 282 8.49 -8.61 10.79
N PRO A 283 8.81 -7.66 9.89
CA PRO A 283 9.80 -6.62 10.17
C PRO A 283 9.49 -5.88 11.48
N PRO A 284 10.47 -5.73 12.40
CA PRO A 284 10.23 -5.12 13.71
C PRO A 284 10.02 -3.61 13.59
N VAL A 285 8.76 -3.19 13.43
CA VAL A 285 8.35 -1.83 13.03
C VAL A 285 9.02 -0.73 13.88
N ALA A 286 8.94 -0.82 15.21
CA ALA A 286 9.53 0.19 16.09
C ALA A 286 11.06 0.28 15.97
N LEU A 287 11.74 -0.86 15.86
CA LEU A 287 13.20 -0.90 15.71
C LEU A 287 13.62 -0.26 14.39
N LEU A 288 12.98 -0.64 13.29
CA LEU A 288 13.28 -0.10 11.97
C LEU A 288 13.04 1.40 11.90
N ARG A 289 11.88 1.87 12.39
CA ARG A 289 11.56 3.30 12.44
C ARG A 289 12.52 4.07 13.34
N GLY A 290 12.94 3.50 14.46
CA GLY A 290 13.94 4.09 15.36
C GLY A 290 15.30 4.34 14.69
N GLU A 291 15.66 3.53 13.69
CA GLU A 291 16.87 3.71 12.89
C GLU A 291 16.66 4.58 11.64
N GLY A 292 15.45 5.15 11.46
CA GLY A 292 15.12 6.06 10.36
C GLY A 292 14.62 5.37 9.09
N VAL A 293 14.34 4.06 9.12
CA VAL A 293 13.73 3.35 7.99
C VAL A 293 12.29 3.83 7.79
N THR A 294 11.91 4.08 6.53
CA THR A 294 10.50 4.32 6.19
C THR A 294 9.79 2.97 6.17
N VAL A 295 8.99 2.71 7.21
CA VAL A 295 8.16 1.51 7.31
C VAL A 295 6.72 1.89 7.02
N PHE A 296 6.08 1.18 6.10
CA PHE A 296 4.68 1.40 5.74
C PHE A 296 3.94 0.07 5.60
N SER A 297 2.66 0.12 5.28
CA SER A 297 1.83 -1.08 5.20
C SER A 297 0.93 -1.11 3.96
N GLY A 298 0.46 -2.31 3.69
CA GLY A 298 -0.63 -2.62 2.79
C GLY A 298 -1.40 -3.85 3.26
N SER A 299 -2.54 -4.10 2.64
CA SER A 299 -3.38 -5.27 2.91
C SER A 299 -2.75 -6.57 2.45
N ASP A 300 -1.87 -6.52 1.45
CA ASP A 300 -1.38 -7.66 0.69
C ASP A 300 -2.54 -8.33 -0.08
N ASN A 301 -2.59 -9.65 -0.09
CA ASN A 301 -3.72 -10.41 -0.61
C ASN A 301 -5.02 -10.17 0.19
N ILE A 302 -6.15 -10.06 -0.52
CA ILE A 302 -7.49 -10.06 0.08
C ILE A 302 -8.30 -11.20 -0.51
N ARG A 303 -8.66 -12.17 0.34
CA ARG A 303 -9.47 -13.34 -0.02
C ARG A 303 -9.00 -14.00 -1.31
N ASP A 304 -7.83 -14.61 -1.30
CA ASP A 304 -7.33 -15.38 -2.44
C ASP A 304 -6.57 -16.65 -2.01
N SER A 305 -5.79 -17.22 -2.92
CA SER A 305 -5.01 -18.45 -2.71
C SER A 305 -3.83 -18.30 -1.74
N TRP A 306 -3.43 -17.06 -1.43
CA TRP A 306 -2.34 -16.73 -0.52
C TRP A 306 -2.85 -16.41 0.87
N TRP A 307 -3.94 -15.62 0.94
CA TRP A 307 -4.48 -15.16 2.21
C TRP A 307 -6.01 -15.12 2.23
N PRO A 308 -6.68 -15.82 3.16
CA PRO A 308 -8.14 -15.84 3.21
C PRO A 308 -8.75 -14.61 3.92
N TYR A 309 -7.93 -13.82 4.62
CA TYR A 309 -8.38 -12.64 5.36
C TYR A 309 -8.29 -11.37 4.49
N GLY A 310 -8.77 -10.25 5.05
CA GLY A 310 -8.73 -8.93 4.43
C GLY A 310 -10.12 -8.29 4.36
N ASP A 311 -10.22 -7.06 4.86
CA ASP A 311 -11.42 -6.23 4.83
C ASP A 311 -11.21 -4.89 4.10
N GLY A 312 -10.05 -4.70 3.46
CA GLY A 312 -9.69 -3.48 2.71
C GLY A 312 -9.55 -2.23 3.58
N ASP A 313 -9.54 -2.40 4.91
CA ASP A 313 -9.50 -1.29 5.86
C ASP A 313 -8.09 -1.07 6.40
N MET A 314 -7.45 -0.01 5.92
CA MET A 314 -6.10 0.35 6.37
C MET A 314 -6.04 0.83 7.83
N LEU A 315 -7.12 1.34 8.42
CA LEU A 315 -7.17 1.61 9.86
C LEU A 315 -7.21 0.30 10.66
N ARG A 316 -7.88 -0.74 10.13
CA ARG A 316 -7.79 -2.08 10.72
C ARG A 316 -6.40 -2.68 10.56
N ARG A 317 -5.74 -2.44 9.43
CA ARG A 317 -4.33 -2.85 9.25
C ARG A 317 -3.41 -2.18 10.27
N ALA A 318 -3.58 -0.89 10.53
CA ALA A 318 -2.86 -0.17 11.57
C ALA A 318 -3.07 -0.79 12.96
N GLU A 319 -4.32 -1.12 13.31
CA GLU A 319 -4.66 -1.80 14.57
C GLU A 319 -3.92 -3.14 14.69
N ILE A 320 -3.96 -3.99 13.66
CA ILE A 320 -3.27 -5.28 13.63
C ILE A 320 -1.76 -5.10 13.81
N ILE A 321 -1.15 -4.13 13.12
CA ILE A 321 0.28 -3.85 13.24
C ILE A 321 0.62 -3.37 14.65
N GLY A 322 -0.16 -2.46 15.21
CA GLY A 322 0.04 -1.97 16.57
C GLY A 322 -0.04 -3.11 17.59
N TYR A 323 -1.09 -3.92 17.49
CA TYR A 323 -1.30 -5.07 18.37
C TYR A 323 -0.15 -6.09 18.27
N ARG A 324 0.22 -6.50 17.05
CA ARG A 324 1.28 -7.50 16.84
C ARG A 324 2.68 -6.96 17.16
N SER A 325 2.89 -5.65 17.07
CA SER A 325 4.15 -4.99 17.46
C SER A 325 4.26 -4.73 18.96
N GLY A 326 3.20 -4.99 19.73
CA GLY A 326 3.15 -4.72 21.16
C GLY A 326 3.11 -3.23 21.50
N PHE A 327 2.47 -2.41 20.66
CA PHE A 327 2.32 -0.97 20.88
C PHE A 327 1.22 -0.69 21.92
N TYR A 328 1.51 0.13 22.93
CA TYR A 328 0.57 0.43 24.01
C TYR A 328 0.60 1.89 24.50
N THR A 329 1.50 2.73 23.98
CA THR A 329 1.53 4.17 24.25
C THR A 329 0.88 4.98 23.13
N ASP A 330 0.41 6.19 23.42
CA ASP A 330 -0.19 7.07 22.40
C ASP A 330 0.76 7.35 21.23
N ALA A 331 2.07 7.49 21.51
CA ALA A 331 3.08 7.72 20.48
C ALA A 331 3.24 6.49 19.56
N GLU A 332 3.18 5.28 20.11
CA GLU A 332 3.26 4.06 19.32
C GLU A 332 1.97 3.81 18.53
N LEU A 333 0.80 4.11 19.11
CA LEU A 333 -0.47 4.05 18.38
C LEU A 333 -0.51 5.08 17.24
N ALA A 334 0.03 6.28 17.44
CA ALA A 334 0.24 7.24 16.36
C ALA A 334 1.21 6.71 15.29
N ALA A 335 2.27 5.99 15.69
CA ALA A 335 3.17 5.34 14.74
C ALA A 335 2.48 4.23 13.92
N ALA A 336 1.57 3.46 14.53
CA ALA A 336 0.73 2.49 13.81
C ALA A 336 -0.20 3.16 12.79
N PHE A 337 -0.77 4.32 13.13
CA PHE A 337 -1.55 5.11 12.17
C PHE A 337 -0.69 5.67 11.03
N ASP A 338 0.53 6.11 11.35
CA ASP A 338 1.46 6.70 10.40
C ASP A 338 1.90 5.71 9.31
N VAL A 339 2.04 4.41 9.63
CA VAL A 339 2.39 3.37 8.63
C VAL A 339 1.36 3.20 7.52
N VAL A 340 0.12 3.65 7.72
CA VAL A 340 -0.98 3.59 6.74
C VAL A 340 -1.40 4.96 6.19
N THR A 341 -0.64 6.01 6.53
CA THR A 341 -0.87 7.38 6.07
C THR A 341 0.43 8.00 5.57
N THR A 342 1.10 8.86 6.35
CA THR A 342 2.25 9.64 5.91
C THR A 342 3.44 8.78 5.51
N ALA A 343 3.75 7.70 6.24
CA ALA A 343 4.85 6.81 5.85
C ALA A 343 4.54 6.04 4.57
N GLY A 344 3.27 5.65 4.37
CA GLY A 344 2.80 5.09 3.10
C GLY A 344 2.93 6.10 1.96
N ALA A 345 2.48 7.34 2.16
CA ALA A 345 2.59 8.41 1.18
C ALA A 345 4.05 8.71 0.82
N LYS A 346 4.96 8.67 1.80
CA LYS A 346 6.40 8.81 1.57
C LYS A 346 6.96 7.65 0.75
N ALA A 347 6.59 6.41 1.06
CA ALA A 347 7.05 5.23 0.32
C ALA A 347 6.51 5.18 -1.13
N LEU A 348 5.27 5.67 -1.34
CA LEU A 348 4.66 5.81 -2.66
C LEU A 348 5.07 7.11 -3.37
N ARG A 349 5.87 7.96 -2.71
CA ARG A 349 6.33 9.26 -3.21
C ARG A 349 5.19 10.16 -3.69
N LEU A 350 4.11 10.20 -2.91
CA LEU A 350 2.94 11.00 -3.23
C LEU A 350 3.22 12.49 -3.01
N GLU A 351 2.82 13.31 -3.98
CA GLU A 351 2.89 14.77 -3.87
C GLU A 351 1.58 15.37 -3.39
N GLY A 352 1.67 16.40 -2.53
CA GLY A 352 0.49 17.11 -2.02
C GLY A 352 -0.43 16.23 -1.18
N TYR A 353 0.12 15.27 -0.44
CA TYR A 353 -0.60 14.42 0.51
C TYR A 353 -0.61 15.03 1.91
N GLY A 354 -1.75 15.02 2.59
CA GLY A 354 -1.89 15.51 3.95
C GLY A 354 -3.09 16.44 4.13
N VAL A 355 -3.21 16.99 5.34
CA VAL A 355 -4.22 18.00 5.67
C VAL A 355 -3.49 19.32 5.93
N GLU A 356 -3.05 19.95 4.85
CA GLU A 356 -2.32 21.22 4.86
C GLU A 356 -2.69 22.08 3.65
N ILE A 357 -2.44 23.39 3.74
CA ILE A 357 -2.73 24.32 2.64
C ILE A 357 -1.89 23.94 1.41
N GLY A 358 -2.56 23.78 0.27
CA GLY A 358 -1.98 23.36 -1.02
C GLY A 358 -2.12 21.87 -1.33
N ALA A 359 -2.32 21.02 -0.31
CA ALA A 359 -2.52 19.59 -0.48
C ALA A 359 -3.83 19.27 -1.24
N LYS A 360 -3.88 18.07 -1.83
CA LYS A 360 -5.12 17.51 -2.37
C LYS A 360 -6.15 17.38 -1.25
N ALA A 361 -7.41 17.70 -1.53
CA ALA A 361 -8.51 17.56 -0.58
C ALA A 361 -8.99 16.09 -0.50
N ASP A 362 -8.06 15.20 -0.17
CA ASP A 362 -8.26 13.75 -0.05
C ASP A 362 -8.20 13.34 1.43
N PHE A 363 -9.37 13.20 2.07
CA PHE A 363 -9.45 12.98 3.52
C PHE A 363 -10.64 12.12 3.94
N VAL A 364 -10.55 11.59 5.16
CA VAL A 364 -11.54 10.70 5.78
C VAL A 364 -11.96 11.28 7.13
N THR A 365 -13.25 11.17 7.47
CA THR A 365 -13.74 11.51 8.81
C THR A 365 -13.86 10.25 9.67
N LEU A 366 -13.36 10.31 10.90
CA LEU A 366 -13.41 9.24 11.90
C LEU A 366 -14.19 9.68 13.12
N ASP A 367 -15.05 8.81 13.63
CA ASP A 367 -15.73 8.99 14.93
C ASP A 367 -14.77 8.65 16.07
N ALA A 368 -13.83 9.56 16.32
CA ALA A 368 -12.83 9.49 17.38
C ALA A 368 -12.39 10.91 17.77
N ALA A 369 -11.94 11.08 19.02
CA ALA A 369 -11.42 12.36 19.49
C ALA A 369 -9.93 12.57 19.13
N HIS A 370 -9.17 11.49 18.96
CA HIS A 370 -7.73 11.49 18.68
C HIS A 370 -7.29 10.19 18.00
N ILE A 371 -6.10 10.20 17.38
CA ILE A 371 -5.55 9.07 16.62
C ILE A 371 -5.44 7.78 17.45
N PRO A 372 -4.91 7.78 18.69
CA PRO A 372 -4.86 6.56 19.50
C PRO A 372 -6.21 5.87 19.65
N LEU A 373 -7.28 6.63 19.92
CA LEU A 373 -8.64 6.09 20.02
C LEU A 373 -9.11 5.52 18.68
N ALA A 374 -8.84 6.23 17.57
CA ALA A 374 -9.23 5.78 16.24
C ALA A 374 -8.57 4.44 15.86
N VAL A 375 -7.29 4.24 16.20
CA VAL A 375 -6.56 2.99 15.96
C VAL A 375 -7.14 1.83 16.78
N VAL A 376 -7.41 2.03 18.07
CA VAL A 376 -7.93 0.92 18.91
C VAL A 376 -9.39 0.60 18.64
N SER A 377 -10.20 1.59 18.23
CA SER A 377 -11.65 1.41 18.02
C SER A 377 -12.04 1.08 16.58
N VAL A 378 -11.20 1.44 15.59
CA VAL A 378 -11.42 1.23 14.16
C VAL A 378 -12.85 1.63 13.73
N PRO A 379 -13.27 2.90 13.96
CA PRO A 379 -14.65 3.34 13.69
C PRO A 379 -15.00 3.14 12.20
N LYS A 380 -16.21 2.65 11.92
CA LYS A 380 -16.66 2.25 10.57
C LYS A 380 -17.57 3.27 9.88
N GLY A 381 -18.22 4.17 10.62
CA GLY A 381 -19.09 5.24 10.09
C GLY A 381 -18.29 6.38 9.47
N ARG A 382 -17.58 6.10 8.37
CA ARG A 382 -16.65 7.03 7.72
C ARG A 382 -17.32 7.77 6.59
N ARG A 383 -16.93 9.03 6.39
CA ARG A 383 -17.12 9.78 5.14
C ARG A 383 -15.77 9.94 4.47
N VAL A 384 -15.72 9.66 3.18
CA VAL A 384 -14.49 9.65 2.39
C VAL A 384 -14.62 10.69 1.30
N PHE A 385 -13.65 11.61 1.24
CA PHE A 385 -13.64 12.73 0.31
C PHE A 385 -12.44 12.63 -0.62
N LYS A 386 -12.67 12.63 -1.94
CA LYS A 386 -11.65 12.70 -2.99
C LYS A 386 -11.77 14.04 -3.69
N ALA A 387 -10.69 14.81 -3.76
CA ALA A 387 -10.68 16.16 -4.31
C ALA A 387 -11.82 17.06 -3.77
N GLY A 388 -12.13 16.94 -2.48
CA GLY A 388 -13.20 17.69 -1.81
C GLY A 388 -14.62 17.20 -2.09
N ARG A 389 -14.80 16.10 -2.83
CA ARG A 389 -16.12 15.52 -3.11
C ARG A 389 -16.33 14.25 -2.28
N LEU A 390 -17.52 14.10 -1.70
CA LEU A 390 -17.90 12.88 -1.01
C LEU A 390 -17.99 11.73 -2.03
N VAL A 391 -17.15 10.70 -1.87
CA VAL A 391 -17.08 9.52 -2.77
C VAL A 391 -17.44 8.22 -2.07
N ALA A 392 -17.44 8.19 -0.74
CA ALA A 392 -17.93 7.04 0.03
C ALA A 392 -18.49 7.49 1.37
N GLN A 393 -19.51 6.77 1.83
CA GLN A 393 -20.10 6.97 3.14
C GLN A 393 -20.62 5.64 3.70
N ASP A 394 -20.38 5.41 4.99
CA ASP A 394 -20.93 4.29 5.75
C ASP A 394 -20.70 2.92 5.08
N GLY A 395 -19.49 2.72 4.56
CA GLY A 395 -19.07 1.48 3.91
C GLY A 395 -19.57 1.29 2.47
N THR A 396 -20.10 2.35 1.83
CA THR A 396 -20.60 2.30 0.45
C THR A 396 -19.97 3.39 -0.42
N VAL A 397 -19.52 3.02 -1.62
CA VAL A 397 -19.04 3.98 -2.64
C VAL A 397 -20.24 4.68 -3.30
N LEU A 398 -20.13 6.00 -3.45
CA LEU A 398 -21.10 6.86 -4.12
C LEU A 398 -20.59 7.12 -5.54
N ARG A 399 -21.35 6.67 -6.55
CA ARG A 399 -21.05 6.90 -7.97
C ARG A 399 -21.90 8.01 -8.55
#